data_AF-A0AAV4SSH4-F1
#
_entry.id   AF-A0AAV4SSH4-F1
#
_cell.length_a   1.000
_cell.length_b   1.000
_cell.length_c   1.000
_cell.angle_alpha   90.00
_cell.angle_beta   90.00
_cell.angle_gamma   90.00
#
_symmetry.space_group_name_H-M   'P 1'
#
loop_
_entity.id
_entity.type
_entity.pdbx_description
1 polymer ?
#
loop_
_entity_poly.entity_id
_entity_poly.type
_entity_poly.pdbx_seq_one_letter_code
_entity_poly.pdbx_strand_id
1 'polypeptide(L)'
;MLQPISVSCIDSSNRFWKPCLVFFSQTSKVEEKLLPSPYETRCQDYKSAWRMRGGRGPLNQEMCVAECAYNISVQQCDCVMPGIIYHHDRRICNNGEVRFLRNRSHLK
;
A
#
# COMPACT_ATOMS: atom_id res chain seq x y z
N MET A 1 -15.59 20.04 -24.44
CA MET A 1 -14.31 19.44 -24.86
C MET A 1 -13.77 18.65 -23.68
N LEU A 2 -13.96 17.32 -23.66
CA LEU A 2 -13.41 16.44 -22.63
C LEU A 2 -12.19 15.75 -23.24
N GLN A 3 -11.00 16.04 -22.72
CA GLN A 3 -9.79 15.30 -23.09
C GLN A 3 -9.88 13.89 -22.49
N PRO A 4 -9.69 12.82 -23.27
CA PRO A 4 -9.62 11.48 -22.70
C PRO A 4 -8.32 11.36 -21.92
N ILE A 5 -8.43 11.26 -20.59
CA ILE A 5 -7.30 10.85 -19.74
C ILE A 5 -6.98 9.43 -20.20
N SER A 6 -5.85 9.24 -20.90
CA SER A 6 -5.39 7.91 -21.24
C SER A 6 -5.08 7.18 -19.94
N VAL A 7 -5.97 6.28 -19.52
CA VAL A 7 -5.72 5.38 -18.40
C VAL A 7 -4.65 4.40 -18.87
N SER A 8 -3.39 4.77 -18.65
CA SER A 8 -2.24 3.91 -18.91
C SER A 8 -1.96 3.08 -17.67
N CYS A 9 -1.97 1.76 -17.80
CA CYS A 9 -1.51 0.88 -16.75
C CYS A 9 0.03 0.97 -16.68
N ILE A 10 0.56 1.23 -15.49
CA ILE A 10 1.99 1.28 -15.20
C ILE A 10 2.29 0.14 -14.24
N ASP A 11 3.30 -0.69 -14.55
CA ASP A 11 3.78 -1.75 -13.66
C ASP A 11 4.72 -1.19 -12.57
N SER A 12 5.02 -1.96 -11.53
CA SER A 12 5.96 -1.63 -10.43
C SER A 12 7.36 -1.26 -10.93
N SER A 13 7.75 -1.69 -12.14
CA SER A 13 8.98 -1.24 -12.83
C SER A 13 8.81 0.02 -13.68
N ASN A 14 7.74 0.77 -13.49
CA ASN A 14 7.39 2.00 -14.22
C ASN A 14 7.29 1.83 -15.75
N ARG A 15 6.93 0.62 -16.21
CA ARG A 15 6.77 0.32 -17.64
C ARG A 15 5.38 0.74 -18.10
N PHE A 16 5.32 1.53 -19.17
CA PHE A 16 4.08 2.03 -19.76
C PHE A 16 3.44 0.98 -20.67
N TRP A 17 2.22 0.54 -20.34
CA TRP A 17 1.46 -0.39 -21.19
C TRP A 17 0.54 0.41 -22.12
N LYS A 18 0.82 0.33 -23.43
CA LYS A 18 -0.04 0.94 -24.44
C LYS A 18 -1.34 0.15 -24.59
N PRO A 19 -2.52 0.80 -24.58
CA PRO A 19 -3.77 0.11 -24.91
C PRO A 19 -3.68 -0.48 -26.33
N CYS A 20 -4.25 -1.67 -26.50
CA CYS A 20 -4.35 -2.43 -27.76
C CYS A 20 -3.05 -3.09 -28.30
N LEU A 21 -1.94 -3.09 -27.56
CA LEU A 21 -0.76 -3.88 -27.94
C LEU A 21 -0.74 -5.20 -27.16
N VAL A 22 -0.64 -6.32 -27.87
CA VAL A 22 -0.40 -7.63 -27.25
C VAL A 22 1.07 -7.73 -26.87
N PHE A 23 1.36 -7.86 -25.58
CA PHE A 23 2.70 -8.08 -25.06
C PHE A 23 2.88 -9.54 -24.67
N PHE A 24 3.98 -10.16 -25.11
CA PHE A 24 4.44 -11.44 -24.58
C PHE A 24 5.44 -11.18 -23.45
N SER A 25 5.07 -11.52 -22.22
CA SER A 25 5.97 -11.45 -21.06
C SER A 25 6.50 -12.84 -20.73
N GLN A 26 7.83 -12.97 -20.63
CA GLN A 26 8.48 -14.17 -20.10
C GLN A 26 8.82 -13.92 -18.62
N THR A 27 8.18 -14.68 -17.72
CA THR A 27 8.42 -14.57 -16.27
C THR A 27 9.41 -15.64 -15.84
N SER A 28 10.50 -15.25 -15.18
CA SER A 28 11.38 -16.18 -14.45
C SER A 28 11.08 -16.10 -12.95
N LYS A 29 11.02 -17.26 -12.29
CA LYS A 29 10.88 -17.31 -10.83
C LYS A 29 12.26 -17.13 -10.20
N VAL A 30 12.44 -16.04 -9.46
CA VAL A 30 13.62 -15.85 -8.62
C VAL A 30 13.27 -16.39 -7.23
N GLU A 31 14.02 -17.38 -6.76
CA GLU A 31 13.91 -17.91 -5.40
C GLU A 31 15.15 -17.50 -4.61
N GLU A 32 14.94 -16.78 -3.51
CA GLU A 32 16.00 -16.50 -2.55
C GLU A 32 16.07 -17.64 -1.53
N LYS A 33 17.21 -18.35 -1.49
CA LYS A 33 17.46 -19.41 -0.51
C LYS A 33 18.08 -18.80 0.75
N LEU A 34 17.29 -18.72 1.82
CA LEU A 34 17.75 -18.26 3.12
C LEU A 34 18.66 -19.29 3.80
N LEU A 35 19.52 -18.83 4.69
CA LEU A 35 20.42 -19.70 5.48
C LEU A 35 19.61 -20.65 6.41
N PRO A 36 20.10 -21.87 6.69
CA PRO A 36 19.39 -22.86 7.51
C PRO A 36 19.31 -22.45 8.98
N SER A 37 18.17 -22.68 9.65
CA SER A 37 17.95 -22.41 11.08
C SER A 37 19.19 -22.67 11.99
N PRO A 38 19.46 -21.84 13.03
CA PRO A 38 18.56 -20.89 13.68
C PRO A 38 19.03 -19.44 13.56
N TYR A 39 18.61 -18.75 12.50
CA TYR A 39 18.75 -17.30 12.43
C TYR A 39 17.46 -16.65 12.92
N GLU A 40 17.56 -15.63 13.77
CA GLU A 40 16.43 -14.78 14.10
C GLU A 40 15.97 -14.05 12.85
N THR A 41 14.91 -14.54 12.20
CA THR A 41 14.39 -13.90 10.98
C THR A 41 13.51 -12.69 11.30
N ARG A 42 13.05 -12.53 12.55
CA ARG A 42 12.07 -11.51 13.00
C ARG A 42 10.92 -11.30 11.99
N CYS A 43 10.58 -12.35 11.24
CA CYS A 43 9.54 -12.30 10.24
C CYS A 43 8.18 -12.47 10.89
N GLN A 44 7.21 -11.69 10.41
CA GLN A 44 5.80 -11.87 10.75
C GLN A 44 5.16 -12.82 9.74
N ASP A 45 4.47 -13.86 10.20
CA ASP A 45 3.60 -14.65 9.32
C ASP A 45 2.29 -13.91 9.04
N TYR A 46 2.30 -13.09 7.99
CA TYR A 46 1.14 -12.32 7.55
C TYR A 46 -0.04 -13.21 7.14
N LYS A 47 0.21 -14.40 6.59
CA LYS A 47 -0.86 -15.28 6.09
C LYS A 47 -1.65 -15.89 7.24
N SER A 48 -0.98 -16.36 8.30
CA SER A 48 -1.69 -16.85 9.48
C SER A 48 -2.43 -15.72 10.19
N ALA A 49 -1.81 -14.54 10.34
CA ALA A 49 -2.46 -13.36 10.94
C ALA A 49 -3.73 -12.96 10.17
N TRP A 50 -3.68 -12.93 8.84
CA TRP A 50 -4.82 -12.61 7.98
C TRP A 50 -5.97 -13.62 8.13
N ARG A 51 -5.66 -14.93 8.23
CA ARG A 51 -6.66 -15.96 8.50
C ARG A 51 -7.31 -15.79 9.88
N MET A 52 -6.52 -15.51 10.91
CA MET A 52 -7.03 -15.28 12.27
C MET A 52 -7.95 -14.06 12.35
N ARG A 53 -7.73 -13.05 11.50
CA ARG A 53 -8.58 -11.85 11.38
C ARG A 53 -9.81 -12.04 10.48
N GLY A 54 -10.12 -13.28 10.07
CA GLY A 54 -11.28 -13.58 9.23
C GLY A 54 -11.14 -13.04 7.80
N GLY A 55 -9.93 -13.11 7.24
CA GLY A 55 -9.68 -12.70 5.85
C GLY A 55 -9.47 -11.20 5.67
N ARG A 56 -9.07 -10.48 6.72
CA ARG A 56 -8.84 -9.03 6.70
C ARG A 56 -7.44 -8.69 7.22
N GLY A 57 -6.85 -7.63 6.67
CA GLY A 57 -5.55 -7.10 7.09
C GLY A 57 -4.41 -7.32 6.08
N PRO A 58 -3.17 -7.00 6.46
CA PRO A 58 -2.03 -6.99 5.56
C PRO A 58 -1.49 -8.39 5.27
N LEU A 59 -1.13 -8.63 4.00
CA LEU A 59 -0.54 -9.90 3.53
C LEU A 59 0.97 -9.82 3.32
N ASN A 60 1.54 -8.62 3.40
CA ASN A 60 2.96 -8.35 3.26
C ASN A 60 3.35 -7.12 4.10
N GLN A 61 4.64 -6.81 4.13
CA GLN A 61 5.18 -5.70 4.92
C GLN A 61 4.70 -4.33 4.42
N GLU A 62 4.60 -4.12 3.11
CA GLU A 62 4.15 -2.85 2.52
C GLU A 62 2.70 -2.54 2.94
N MET A 63 1.82 -3.54 2.88
CA MET A 63 0.44 -3.42 3.36
C MET A 63 0.36 -3.16 4.86
N CYS A 64 1.29 -3.69 5.65
CA CYS A 64 1.36 -3.44 7.10
C CYS A 64 1.69 -1.97 7.38
N VAL A 65 2.64 -1.40 6.63
CA VAL A 65 2.98 0.03 6.72
C VAL A 65 1.79 0.89 6.27
N ALA A 66 1.07 0.49 5.21
CA ALA A 66 -0.12 1.19 4.74
C ALA A 66 -1.27 1.14 5.78
N GLU A 67 -1.50 -0.02 6.42
CA GLU A 67 -2.47 -0.18 7.52
C GLU A 67 -2.13 0.75 8.70
N CYS A 68 -0.84 0.87 9.04
CA CYS A 68 -0.37 1.77 10.09
C CYS A 68 -0.67 3.23 9.76
N ALA A 69 -0.32 3.69 8.55
CA ALA A 69 -0.63 5.05 8.10
C ALA A 69 -2.14 5.33 8.10
N TYR A 70 -2.94 4.37 7.63
CA TYR A 70 -4.40 4.44 7.68
C TYR A 70 -4.91 4.62 9.12
N ASN A 71 -4.46 3.79 10.06
CA ASN A 71 -4.89 3.87 11.46
C ASN A 71 -4.56 5.22 12.09
N ILE A 72 -3.35 5.75 11.85
CA ILE A 72 -2.95 7.07 12.34
C ILE A 72 -3.86 8.16 11.76
N SER A 73 -4.13 8.11 10.45
CA SER A 73 -4.99 9.10 9.79
C SER A 73 -6.41 9.11 10.36
N VAL A 74 -6.98 7.92 10.59
CA VAL A 74 -8.33 7.79 11.18
C VAL A 74 -8.33 8.25 12.63
N GLN A 75 -7.30 7.95 13.43
CA GLN A 75 -7.22 8.37 14.83
C GLN A 75 -7.05 9.89 14.98
N GLN A 76 -6.30 10.54 14.09
CA GLN A 76 -5.96 11.95 14.23
C GLN A 76 -6.91 12.90 13.50
N CYS A 77 -7.48 12.46 12.37
CA CYS A 77 -8.27 13.31 11.48
C CYS A 77 -9.70 12.80 11.24
N ASP A 78 -10.05 11.60 11.72
CA ASP A 78 -11.32 10.91 11.43
C ASP A 78 -11.64 10.81 9.92
N CYS A 79 -10.59 10.83 9.10
CA CYS A 79 -10.63 10.68 7.65
C CYS A 79 -9.30 10.10 7.17
N VAL A 80 -9.28 9.54 5.95
CA VAL A 80 -8.06 8.96 5.38
C VAL A 80 -7.30 10.00 4.57
N MET A 81 -6.02 10.17 4.85
CA MET A 81 -5.18 11.12 4.13
C MET A 81 -5.04 10.71 2.66
N PRO A 82 -5.16 11.66 1.70
CA PRO A 82 -4.91 11.37 0.29
C PRO A 82 -3.51 10.78 0.10
N GLY A 83 -3.41 9.70 -0.67
CA GLY A 83 -2.14 9.02 -0.96
C GLY A 83 -1.86 7.77 -0.12
N ILE A 84 -2.66 7.48 0.92
CA ILE A 84 -2.62 6.18 1.60
C ILE A 84 -3.38 5.17 0.72
N ILE A 85 -2.64 4.24 0.11
CA ILE A 85 -3.21 3.17 -0.72
C ILE A 85 -3.46 1.96 0.19
N TYR A 86 -4.60 1.97 0.88
CA TYR A 86 -5.06 0.86 1.73
C TYR A 86 -6.56 0.66 1.52
N HIS A 87 -7.03 -0.58 1.48
CA HIS A 87 -8.46 -0.85 1.26
C HIS A 87 -9.29 -0.45 2.49
N HIS A 88 -10.17 0.54 2.35
CA HIS A 88 -11.01 1.04 3.44
C HIS A 88 -12.32 1.65 2.92
N ASP A 89 -13.36 1.66 3.76
CA ASP A 89 -14.66 2.28 3.44
C ASP A 89 -14.78 3.71 4.02
N ARG A 90 -13.72 4.21 4.67
CA ARG A 90 -13.68 5.55 5.26
C ARG A 90 -13.54 6.63 4.18
N ARG A 91 -14.09 7.83 4.45
CA ARG A 91 -13.95 9.00 3.59
C ARG A 91 -12.49 9.48 3.52
N ILE A 92 -12.11 10.04 2.37
CA ILE A 92 -10.82 10.70 2.17
C ILE A 92 -10.91 12.13 2.72
N CYS A 93 -9.83 12.61 3.35
CA CYS A 93 -9.76 13.97 3.90
C CYS A 93 -9.79 15.04 2.80
N ASN A 94 -10.45 16.16 3.07
CA ASN A 94 -10.43 17.35 2.22
C ASN A 94 -9.17 18.19 2.47
N ASN A 95 -8.80 19.04 1.51
CA ASN A 95 -7.58 19.89 1.57
C ASN A 95 -7.44 20.75 2.85
N GLY A 96 -8.55 21.10 3.51
CA GLY A 96 -8.56 21.85 4.77
C GLY A 96 -8.17 21.01 5.99
N GLU A 97 -8.49 19.71 6.00
CA GLU A 97 -8.24 18.77 7.10
C GLU A 97 -6.77 18.28 7.10
N VAL A 98 -6.16 18.22 5.91
CA VAL A 98 -4.77 17.79 5.70
C VAL A 98 -3.74 18.74 6.34
N ARG A 99 -4.08 20.02 6.56
CA ARG A 99 -3.15 21.04 7.07
C ARG A 99 -2.72 20.83 8.53
N PHE A 100 -3.50 20.11 9.33
CA PHE A 100 -3.24 19.97 10.78
C PHE A 100 -2.04 19.08 11.13
N LEU A 101 -1.60 18.19 10.22
CA LEU A 101 -0.46 17.29 10.46
C LEU A 101 0.90 17.88 10.08
N ARG A 102 0.94 18.93 9.25
CA ARG A 102 2.21 19.58 8.88
C ARG A 102 2.80 20.44 10.01
N ASN A 103 1.96 20.94 10.91
CA ASN A 103 2.35 21.87 11.98
C ASN A 103 2.63 21.18 13.33
N ARG A 104 2.34 19.88 13.46
CA ARG A 104 2.51 19.14 14.72
C ARG A 104 3.91 18.54 14.92
N SER A 105 4.77 18.58 13.89
CA SER A 105 6.19 18.22 13.96
C SER A 105 7.04 19.17 14.81
N HIS A 106 6.46 20.26 15.34
CA HIS A 106 7.15 21.33 16.07
C HIS A 106 6.86 21.40 17.59
N LEU A 107 6.02 20.51 18.14
CA LEU A 107 5.82 20.41 19.59
C LEU A 107 6.40 19.08 20.10
N LYS A 108 7.72 19.10 20.33
CA LYS A 108 8.38 18.29 21.35
C LYS A 108 8.31 19.05 22.67
#